data_AF-A0AAU2ZZH4-F1
#
_entry.id   AF-A0AAU2ZZH4-F1
#
_cell.length_a   1.000
_cell.length_b   1.000
_cell.length_c   1.000
_cell.angle_alpha   90.00
_cell.angle_beta   90.00
_cell.angle_gamma   90.00
#
_symmetry.space_group_name_H-M   'P 1'
#
loop_
_entity.id
_entity.type
_entity.pdbx_description
1 polymer ?
#
loop_
_entity_poly.entity_id
_entity_poly.type
_entity_poly.pdbx_seq_one_letter_code
_entity_poly.pdbx_strand_id
1 'polypeptide(L)'
;MTSSLSLNATDTHVLDVDPLIDDPRTRIVVCCGSGGVGKTTTAAALGLRAAERGRKVVVLTIDPARRLAQSMGIDSLDNTPRRVKGIDDTAGGELHAMMLDMKRTFDEIVEAHADGQRAEAILGNPFYQSLSAGFAGTQEYMAMEKLGQLRAQDEWDLIVVDTPPSRSALDFLDAPKRLGSFLDGKLIRVLMAPAKVGGRAGMKFLNVGMSMMTGALGKLLGGQLLRDVQTFVAAMDTMFGGFRTRADATYKLLQAPGTAFLVVAAPERDALREAAYFVERLAAEDMPLAGLVLNRVHGSGAAQLSAERALAAAENLDERGIVDQGGGNVELRTSPEAGSPASVRDTPDEHAQTPDKTPHNAPATKPAPDSQATGTPAGATTDDAPADQATTDRTATDRTATDQLTAGLLRLHAERMQLLAREQRTRDRFAALHPEVAVTEVGALPGDVHDLAGLRSIGDRLAAGADPAGAA
;
A
#
# COMPACT_ATOMS: atom_id res chain seq x y z
N MET A 1 6.18 -52.37 -5.68
CA MET A 1 6.32 -51.55 -4.45
C MET A 1 6.78 -50.17 -4.87
N THR A 2 5.82 -49.32 -5.19
CA THR A 2 6.04 -47.93 -5.61
C THR A 2 6.16 -47.07 -4.36
N SER A 3 7.38 -46.64 -4.07
CA SER A 3 7.66 -45.74 -2.94
C SER A 3 7.17 -44.34 -3.29
N SER A 4 6.15 -43.89 -2.58
CA SER A 4 5.63 -42.52 -2.60
C SER A 4 6.69 -41.58 -2.02
N LEU A 5 7.38 -40.84 -2.90
CA LEU A 5 8.15 -39.67 -2.53
C LEU A 5 7.18 -38.57 -2.09
N SER A 6 7.03 -38.41 -0.78
CA SER A 6 6.54 -37.19 -0.17
C SER A 6 7.50 -36.06 -0.56
N LEU A 7 7.04 -35.13 -1.39
CA LEU A 7 7.72 -33.86 -1.63
C LEU A 7 7.71 -33.09 -0.30
N ASN A 8 8.83 -33.10 0.41
CA ASN A 8 9.03 -32.21 1.55
C ASN A 8 8.85 -30.76 1.08
N ALA A 9 8.11 -29.98 1.86
CA ALA A 9 7.94 -28.55 1.68
C ALA A 9 9.31 -27.89 1.44
N THR A 10 9.40 -27.09 0.39
CA THR A 10 10.56 -26.26 0.07
C THR A 10 10.95 -25.48 1.32
N ASP A 11 12.19 -25.65 1.80
CA ASP A 11 12.77 -24.83 2.89
C ASP A 11 12.83 -23.38 2.41
N THR A 12 11.75 -22.62 2.62
CA THR A 12 11.76 -21.18 2.41
C THR A 12 12.73 -20.58 3.42
N HIS A 13 13.79 -19.93 2.95
CA HIS A 13 14.68 -19.19 3.84
C HIS A 13 13.85 -18.19 4.64
N VAL A 14 13.89 -18.30 5.96
CA VAL A 14 13.13 -17.41 6.83
C VAL A 14 13.91 -16.11 6.98
N LEU A 15 13.26 -14.98 6.70
CA LEU A 15 13.85 -13.66 6.95
C LEU A 15 13.66 -13.29 8.42
N ASP A 16 14.77 -13.11 9.12
CA ASP A 16 14.80 -12.47 10.43
C ASP A 16 15.44 -11.09 10.29
N VAL A 17 14.70 -10.04 10.65
CA VAL A 17 15.19 -8.66 10.53
C VAL A 17 16.11 -8.24 11.67
N ASP A 18 16.12 -8.93 12.81
CA ASP A 18 16.96 -8.55 13.96
C ASP A 18 18.45 -8.58 13.62
N PRO A 19 19.00 -9.67 13.04
CA PRO A 19 20.39 -9.70 12.59
C PRO A 19 20.72 -8.58 11.58
N LEU A 20 19.76 -8.21 10.72
CA LEU A 20 19.94 -7.16 9.73
C LEU A 20 20.09 -5.79 10.38
N ILE A 21 19.21 -5.45 11.34
CA ILE A 21 19.20 -4.13 11.98
C ILE A 21 20.26 -3.99 13.06
N ASP A 22 20.66 -5.10 13.71
CA ASP A 22 21.70 -5.12 14.73
C ASP A 22 23.12 -5.04 14.14
N ASP A 23 23.32 -5.48 12.90
CA ASP A 23 24.63 -5.40 12.27
C ASP A 23 25.01 -3.92 12.06
N PRO A 24 26.07 -3.41 12.73
CA PRO A 24 26.49 -2.01 12.59
C PRO A 24 27.00 -1.70 11.18
N ARG A 25 27.32 -2.72 10.37
CA ARG A 25 27.69 -2.55 8.95
C ARG A 25 26.47 -2.21 8.10
N THR A 26 25.27 -2.61 8.49
CA THR A 26 24.03 -2.19 7.84
C THR A 26 23.74 -0.74 8.21
N ARG A 27 23.99 0.17 7.27
CA ARG A 27 23.81 1.61 7.42
C ARG A 27 22.58 2.13 6.69
N ILE A 28 22.07 1.40 5.69
CA ILE A 28 20.89 1.79 4.89
C ILE A 28 19.98 0.58 4.72
N VAL A 29 18.69 0.75 4.99
CA VAL A 29 17.65 -0.23 4.59
C VAL A 29 16.61 0.48 3.74
N VAL A 30 16.34 -0.03 2.55
CA VAL A 30 15.35 0.52 1.63
C VAL A 30 14.13 -0.39 1.56
N CYS A 31 12.95 0.14 1.93
CA CYS A 31 11.68 -0.56 1.81
C CYS A 31 11.03 -0.24 0.47
N CYS A 32 10.90 -1.23 -0.42
CA CYS A 32 10.31 -1.10 -1.75
C CYS A 32 9.15 -2.09 -1.97
N GLY A 33 8.40 -1.93 -3.06
CA GLY A 33 7.19 -2.72 -3.33
C GLY A 33 6.03 -1.87 -3.85
N SER A 34 4.92 -2.54 -4.17
CA SER A 34 3.76 -1.92 -4.81
C SER A 34 3.01 -0.93 -3.89
N GLY A 35 2.06 -0.18 -4.45
CA GLY A 35 1.24 0.75 -3.67
C GLY A 35 0.35 0.03 -2.65
N GLY A 36 0.24 0.57 -1.44
CA GLY A 36 -0.75 0.09 -0.45
C GLY A 36 -0.42 -1.22 0.29
N VAL A 37 0.76 -1.81 0.07
CA VAL A 37 1.19 -3.08 0.72
C VAL A 37 1.78 -2.92 2.12
N GLY A 38 1.95 -1.69 2.60
CA GLY A 38 2.43 -1.41 3.97
C GLY A 38 3.90 -1.01 4.10
N LYS A 39 4.58 -0.60 3.02
CA LYS A 39 5.98 -0.12 3.04
C LYS A 39 6.28 0.90 4.14
N THR A 40 5.48 1.96 4.23
CA THR A 40 5.68 3.02 5.23
C THR A 40 5.58 2.50 6.65
N THR A 41 4.61 1.61 6.91
CA THR A 41 4.41 1.02 8.22
C THR A 41 5.55 0.04 8.55
N THR A 42 6.01 -0.76 7.58
CA THR A 42 7.18 -1.63 7.72
C THR A 42 8.45 -0.82 7.99
N ALA A 43 8.69 0.26 7.25
CA ALA A 43 9.84 1.15 7.44
C ALA A 43 9.83 1.82 8.82
N ALA A 44 8.66 2.30 9.27
CA ALA A 44 8.49 2.89 10.59
C ALA A 44 8.72 1.87 11.71
N ALA A 45 8.17 0.65 11.56
CA ALA A 45 8.33 -0.44 12.53
C ALA A 45 9.77 -0.92 12.61
N LEU A 46 10.45 -1.06 11.47
CA LEU A 46 11.86 -1.42 11.41
C LEU A 46 12.74 -0.36 12.07
N GLY A 47 12.48 0.93 11.78
CA GLY A 47 13.22 2.03 12.38
C GLY A 47 13.02 2.13 13.88
N LEU A 48 11.77 2.00 14.35
CA LEU A 48 11.44 1.95 15.77
C LEU A 48 12.17 0.79 16.46
N ARG A 49 12.09 -0.41 15.89
CA ARG A 49 12.73 -1.59 16.45
C ARG A 49 14.25 -1.43 16.54
N ALA A 50 14.90 -0.92 15.50
CA ALA A 50 16.34 -0.68 15.52
C ALA A 50 16.73 0.37 16.58
N ALA A 51 15.91 1.41 16.77
CA ALA A 51 16.13 2.43 17.79
C ALA A 51 15.97 1.87 19.21
N GLU A 52 14.92 1.10 19.47
CA GLU A 52 14.71 0.46 20.78
C GLU A 52 15.77 -0.61 21.09
N ARG A 53 16.55 -1.03 20.09
CA ARG A 53 17.73 -1.91 20.21
C ARG A 53 19.07 -1.16 20.30
N GLY A 54 19.03 0.16 20.46
CA GLY A 54 20.21 0.96 20.78
C GLY A 54 20.83 1.70 19.60
N ARG A 55 20.24 1.67 18.40
CA ARG A 55 20.77 2.40 17.24
C ARG A 55 20.24 3.83 17.17
N LYS A 56 21.04 4.74 16.64
CA LYS A 56 20.56 6.06 16.21
C LYS A 56 20.04 5.96 14.77
N VAL A 57 18.73 6.08 14.60
CA VAL A 57 18.01 5.79 13.36
C VAL A 57 17.32 7.04 12.82
N VAL A 58 17.32 7.20 11.50
CA VAL A 58 16.39 8.12 10.81
C VAL A 58 15.55 7.37 9.79
N VAL A 59 14.23 7.57 9.84
CA VAL A 59 13.29 7.10 8.81
C VAL A 59 13.02 8.25 7.84
N LEU A 60 13.47 8.09 6.60
CA LEU A 60 13.24 9.02 5.49
C LEU A 60 12.07 8.53 4.65
N THR A 61 10.91 9.19 4.72
CA THR A 61 9.82 8.93 3.76
C THR A 61 9.90 9.87 2.56
N ILE A 62 9.75 9.29 1.38
CA ILE A 62 9.66 10.01 0.10
C ILE A 62 8.17 10.21 -0.29
N ASP A 63 7.23 9.55 0.39
CA ASP A 63 5.79 9.67 0.13
C ASP A 63 5.20 10.93 0.81
N PRO A 64 4.66 11.90 0.04
CA PRO A 64 4.06 13.11 0.60
C PRO A 64 2.73 12.86 1.33
N ALA A 65 2.16 11.66 1.28
CA ALA A 65 0.84 11.34 1.83
C ALA A 65 0.75 11.37 3.38
N ARG A 66 1.80 11.82 4.09
CA ARG A 66 1.87 11.92 5.57
C ARG A 66 1.64 10.59 6.31
N ARG A 67 1.73 9.45 5.61
CA ARG A 67 1.52 8.10 6.17
C ARG A 67 2.49 7.77 7.29
N LEU A 68 3.75 8.21 7.17
CA LEU A 68 4.76 7.98 8.20
C LEU A 68 4.41 8.73 9.49
N ALA A 69 4.05 10.00 9.35
CA ALA A 69 3.64 10.85 10.49
C ALA A 69 2.43 10.24 11.22
N GLN A 70 1.42 9.80 10.46
CA GLN A 70 0.25 9.10 10.99
C GLN A 70 0.63 7.79 11.69
N SER A 71 1.52 6.98 11.11
CA SER A 71 1.96 5.70 11.69
C SER A 71 2.69 5.90 13.02
N MET A 72 3.42 7.01 13.17
CA MET A 72 4.18 7.35 14.37
C MET A 72 3.40 8.19 15.39
N GLY A 73 2.17 8.60 15.07
CA GLY A 73 1.36 9.47 15.93
C GLY A 73 1.92 10.88 16.10
N ILE A 74 2.56 11.45 15.06
CA ILE A 74 3.12 12.81 15.07
C ILE A 74 2.41 13.73 14.08
N ASP A 75 2.29 15.02 14.40
CA ASP A 75 1.45 15.97 13.67
C ASP A 75 1.96 16.28 12.25
N SER A 76 3.27 16.46 12.10
CA SER A 76 3.89 16.82 10.83
C SER A 76 5.35 16.38 10.78
N LEU A 77 5.79 16.15 9.54
CA LEU A 77 7.19 15.93 9.19
C LEU A 77 7.59 16.99 8.16
N ASP A 78 8.85 17.41 8.23
CA ASP A 78 9.46 18.36 7.31
C ASP A 78 10.78 17.80 6.76
N ASN A 79 11.52 18.62 6.01
CA ASN A 79 12.78 18.23 5.37
C ASN A 79 13.96 18.06 6.35
N THR A 80 13.71 18.14 7.66
CA THR A 80 14.69 18.01 8.72
C THR A 80 14.34 16.80 9.60
N PRO A 81 15.30 15.93 9.94
CA PRO A 81 15.11 14.88 10.93
C PRO A 81 14.56 15.41 12.25
N ARG A 82 13.40 14.88 12.68
CA ARG A 82 12.77 15.19 13.96
C ARG A 82 12.79 13.97 14.87
N ARG A 83 13.26 14.13 16.11
CA ARG A 83 13.24 13.05 17.11
C ARG A 83 11.80 12.65 17.44
N VAL A 84 11.51 11.35 17.33
CA VAL A 84 10.25 10.73 17.73
C VAL A 84 10.30 10.46 19.23
N LYS A 85 9.26 10.89 19.96
CA LYS A 85 9.16 10.72 21.42
C LYS A 85 8.34 9.47 21.74
N GLY A 86 8.54 8.89 22.93
CA GLY A 86 7.74 7.76 23.42
C GLY A 86 8.22 6.37 22.97
N ILE A 87 9.42 6.30 22.38
CA ILE A 87 10.14 5.04 22.16
C ILE A 87 10.75 4.56 23.48
N ASP A 88 11.05 3.27 23.58
CA ASP A 88 11.91 2.74 24.64
C ASP A 88 13.38 3.03 24.30
N ASP A 89 13.99 4.01 24.97
CA ASP A 89 15.39 4.38 24.77
C ASP A 89 16.34 3.79 25.82
N THR A 90 15.91 2.75 26.56
CA THR A 90 16.74 2.10 27.59
C THR A 90 18.03 1.49 27.06
N ALA A 91 18.05 1.05 25.79
CA ALA A 91 19.25 0.57 25.09
C ALA A 91 20.13 1.72 24.55
N GLY A 92 19.76 2.98 24.75
CA GLY A 92 20.53 4.17 24.36
C GLY A 92 20.33 4.63 22.90
N GLY A 93 19.34 4.08 22.19
CA GLY A 93 19.05 4.44 20.80
C GLY A 93 18.16 5.66 20.65
N GLU A 94 18.01 6.11 19.40
CA GLU A 94 17.18 7.26 19.06
C GLU A 94 16.45 7.02 17.74
N LEU A 95 15.17 7.37 17.69
CA LEU A 95 14.40 7.38 16.45
C LEU A 95 14.18 8.81 15.99
N HIS A 96 14.55 9.08 14.75
CA HIS A 96 14.22 10.31 14.04
C HIS A 96 13.38 9.96 12.80
N ALA A 97 12.53 10.89 12.39
CA ALA A 97 11.73 10.76 11.18
C ALA A 97 11.75 12.07 10.40
N MET A 98 11.68 11.97 9.08
CA MET A 98 11.55 13.11 8.18
C MET A 98 10.78 12.74 6.93
N MET A 99 10.23 13.76 6.28
CA MET A 99 9.57 13.64 4.98
C MET A 99 10.32 14.50 3.97
N LEU A 100 10.64 13.91 2.82
CA LEU A 100 11.30 14.65 1.75
C LEU A 100 10.42 15.80 1.29
N ASP A 101 10.96 17.02 1.36
CA ASP A 101 10.42 18.18 0.66
C ASP A 101 11.31 18.44 -0.55
N MET A 102 10.78 18.17 -1.74
CA MET A 102 11.51 18.32 -2.99
C MET A 102 11.98 19.75 -3.21
N LYS A 103 11.09 20.73 -2.98
CA LYS A 103 11.39 22.13 -3.21
C LYS A 103 12.48 22.57 -2.25
N ARG A 104 12.30 22.27 -0.96
CA ARG A 104 13.27 22.64 0.06
C ARG A 104 14.63 21.97 -0.17
N THR A 105 14.64 20.70 -0.60
CA THR A 105 15.89 19.99 -0.95
C THR A 105 16.58 20.64 -2.14
N PHE A 106 15.84 21.08 -3.16
CA PHE A 106 16.43 21.84 -4.26
C PHE A 106 16.99 23.18 -3.77
N ASP A 107 16.21 23.94 -2.98
CA ASP A 107 16.63 25.21 -2.42
C ASP A 107 17.95 25.04 -1.61
N GLU A 108 18.05 23.99 -0.78
CA GLU A 108 19.26 23.64 -0.01
C GLU A 108 20.47 23.33 -0.91
N ILE A 109 20.27 22.63 -2.04
CA ILE A 109 21.37 22.37 -2.99
C ILE A 109 21.88 23.68 -3.60
N VAL A 110 20.96 24.57 -3.97
CA VAL A 110 21.29 25.89 -4.54
C VAL A 110 22.06 26.70 -3.50
N GLU A 111 21.55 26.80 -2.28
CA GLU A 111 22.20 27.49 -1.15
C GLU A 111 23.59 26.93 -0.85
N ALA A 112 23.79 25.61 -0.95
CA ALA A 112 25.08 24.96 -0.64
C ALA A 112 26.14 25.09 -1.76
N HIS A 113 25.74 25.34 -3.02
CA HIS A 113 26.65 25.26 -4.16
C HIS A 113 26.72 26.53 -5.02
N ALA A 114 25.82 27.51 -4.82
CA ALA A 114 25.89 28.82 -5.45
C ALA A 114 26.43 29.88 -4.48
N ASP A 115 27.10 30.91 -5.01
CA ASP A 115 27.37 32.11 -4.22
C ASP A 115 26.05 32.86 -3.94
N GLY A 116 26.04 33.72 -2.91
CA GLY A 116 24.79 34.34 -2.44
C GLY A 116 24.01 35.09 -3.53
N GLN A 117 24.70 35.76 -4.45
CA GLN A 117 24.06 36.46 -5.57
C GLN A 117 23.45 35.51 -6.60
N ARG A 118 24.15 34.42 -6.96
CA ARG A 118 23.59 33.40 -7.86
C ARG A 118 22.45 32.64 -7.21
N ALA A 119 22.57 32.31 -5.92
CA ALA A 119 21.52 31.64 -5.17
C ALA A 119 20.23 32.48 -5.19
N GLU A 120 20.32 33.78 -4.86
CA GLU A 120 19.18 34.69 -4.91
C GLU A 120 18.57 34.79 -6.32
N ALA A 121 19.41 34.87 -7.36
CA ALA A 121 18.94 34.90 -8.75
C ALA A 121 18.21 33.62 -9.18
N ILE A 122 18.64 32.46 -8.70
CA ILE A 122 18.01 31.16 -8.99
C ILE A 122 16.71 31.01 -8.21
N LEU A 123 16.75 31.25 -6.90
CA LEU A 123 15.58 31.16 -6.03
C LEU A 123 14.51 32.18 -6.44
N GLY A 124 14.89 33.37 -6.90
CA GLY A 124 13.95 34.38 -7.40
C GLY A 124 13.36 34.09 -8.79
N ASN A 125 13.83 33.06 -9.48
CA ASN A 125 13.46 32.81 -10.87
C ASN A 125 12.09 32.10 -11.01
N PRO A 126 11.12 32.64 -11.79
CA PRO A 126 9.80 32.02 -11.94
C PRO A 126 9.81 30.62 -12.57
N PHE A 127 10.76 30.36 -13.49
CA PHE A 127 10.93 29.04 -14.09
C PHE A 127 11.47 28.04 -13.06
N TYR A 128 12.42 28.46 -12.22
CA TYR A 128 12.90 27.65 -11.09
C TYR A 128 11.78 27.27 -10.12
N GLN A 129 10.94 28.23 -9.73
CA GLN A 129 9.81 27.99 -8.83
C GLN A 129 8.81 26.99 -9.42
N SER A 130 8.61 27.02 -10.74
CA SER A 130 7.76 26.06 -11.46
C SER A 130 8.40 24.66 -11.54
N LEU A 131 9.70 24.57 -11.78
CA LEU A 131 10.42 23.29 -11.85
C LEU A 131 10.54 22.59 -10.48
N SER A 132 10.92 23.35 -9.44
CA SER A 132 11.13 22.84 -8.08
C SER A 132 9.83 22.35 -7.41
N ALA A 133 8.67 22.75 -7.93
CA ALA A 133 7.36 22.38 -7.39
C ALA A 133 6.85 20.98 -7.79
N GLY A 134 7.51 20.25 -8.71
CA GLY A 134 7.08 18.87 -9.02
C GLY A 134 7.34 18.37 -10.44
N PHE A 135 8.47 18.73 -11.06
CA PHE A 135 8.82 18.17 -12.37
C PHE A 135 9.12 16.66 -12.29
N ALA A 136 8.59 15.87 -13.23
CA ALA A 136 8.74 14.42 -13.27
C ALA A 136 10.23 13.99 -13.28
N GLY A 137 10.60 13.03 -12.45
CA GLY A 137 12.00 12.59 -12.27
C GLY A 137 12.81 13.38 -11.23
N THR A 138 12.29 14.52 -10.75
CA THR A 138 12.95 15.33 -9.71
C THR A 138 12.76 14.69 -8.33
N GLN A 139 11.64 14.01 -8.08
CA GLN A 139 11.36 13.38 -6.79
C GLN A 139 12.39 12.28 -6.47
N GLU A 140 12.65 11.43 -7.45
CA GLU A 140 13.60 10.32 -7.34
C GLU A 140 15.03 10.84 -7.12
N TYR A 141 15.41 11.88 -7.85
CA TYR A 141 16.69 12.54 -7.66
C TYR A 141 16.80 13.18 -6.27
N MET A 142 15.81 13.95 -5.83
CA MET A 142 15.87 14.66 -4.55
C MET A 142 15.92 13.68 -3.38
N ALA A 143 15.28 12.52 -3.51
CA ALA A 143 15.42 11.45 -2.55
C ALA A 143 16.86 10.92 -2.48
N MET A 144 17.53 10.70 -3.62
CA MET A 144 18.94 10.28 -3.68
C MET A 144 19.88 11.34 -3.10
N GLU A 145 19.63 12.61 -3.40
CA GLU A 145 20.42 13.71 -2.85
C GLU A 145 20.25 13.78 -1.34
N LYS A 146 19.02 13.76 -0.82
CA LYS A 146 18.76 13.81 0.62
C LYS A 146 19.36 12.59 1.32
N LEU A 147 19.22 11.38 0.76
CA LEU A 147 19.88 10.19 1.29
C LEU A 147 21.42 10.34 1.33
N GLY A 148 22.01 10.88 0.27
CA GLY A 148 23.44 11.18 0.19
C GLY A 148 23.87 12.19 1.26
N GLN A 149 23.10 13.26 1.47
CA GLN A 149 23.33 14.24 2.54
C GLN A 149 23.27 13.59 3.92
N LEU A 150 22.25 12.77 4.18
CA LEU A 150 22.11 12.07 5.46
C LEU A 150 23.28 11.12 5.72
N ARG A 151 23.71 10.35 4.71
CA ARG A 151 24.88 9.49 4.83
C ARG A 151 26.17 10.26 5.05
N ALA A 152 26.35 11.40 4.39
CA ALA A 152 27.57 12.20 4.48
C ALA A 152 27.76 12.88 5.84
N GLN A 153 26.67 13.18 6.56
CA GLN A 153 26.74 13.75 7.90
C GLN A 153 27.22 12.75 8.95
N ASP A 154 27.11 11.44 8.66
CA ASP A 154 27.49 10.32 9.53
C ASP A 154 26.90 10.40 10.96
N GLU A 155 25.76 11.09 11.10
CA GLU A 155 25.08 11.28 12.39
C GLU A 155 24.24 10.06 12.81
N TRP A 156 23.74 9.29 11.83
CA TRP A 156 22.86 8.14 12.07
C TRP A 156 23.57 6.84 11.79
N ASP A 157 23.42 5.89 12.71
CA ASP A 157 23.87 4.52 12.52
C ASP A 157 23.07 3.87 11.38
N LEU A 158 21.75 4.08 11.35
CA LEU A 158 20.86 3.47 10.35
C LEU A 158 19.95 4.51 9.70
N ILE A 159 19.85 4.44 8.37
CA ILE A 159 18.86 5.18 7.59
C ILE A 159 17.87 4.18 7.00
N VAL A 160 16.59 4.31 7.34
CA VAL A 160 15.51 3.51 6.74
C VAL A 160 14.77 4.37 5.72
N VAL A 161 14.72 3.93 4.47
CA VAL A 161 14.10 4.68 3.36
C VAL A 161 12.74 4.09 3.02
N ASP A 162 11.69 4.88 3.17
CA ASP A 162 10.33 4.56 2.74
C ASP A 162 10.07 5.15 1.35
N THR A 163 9.80 4.27 0.39
CA THR A 163 9.66 4.63 -1.03
C THR A 163 8.21 4.92 -1.43
N PRO A 164 7.98 5.75 -2.47
CA PRO A 164 6.62 6.11 -2.92
C PRO A 164 5.78 4.91 -3.39
N PRO A 165 4.45 5.03 -3.45
CA PRO A 165 3.57 3.99 -3.98
C PRO A 165 3.62 3.97 -5.52
N SER A 166 4.56 3.24 -6.12
CA SER A 166 4.55 3.06 -7.57
C SER A 166 5.23 1.77 -8.02
N ARG A 167 4.81 1.25 -9.19
CA ARG A 167 5.58 0.31 -10.03
C ARG A 167 6.99 0.83 -10.33
N SER A 168 7.13 2.15 -10.25
CA SER A 168 8.35 2.95 -10.30
C SER A 168 9.11 3.05 -8.98
N ALA A 169 8.88 2.22 -7.94
CA ALA A 169 9.70 2.34 -6.72
C ALA A 169 11.21 2.07 -6.99
N LEU A 170 11.55 1.48 -8.14
CA LEU A 170 12.92 1.39 -8.69
C LEU A 170 13.28 2.57 -9.61
N ASP A 171 12.35 3.42 -10.04
CA ASP A 171 12.69 4.67 -10.74
C ASP A 171 13.55 5.57 -9.83
N PHE A 172 13.44 5.41 -8.51
CA PHE A 172 14.40 5.92 -7.53
C PHE A 172 15.83 5.55 -7.92
N LEU A 173 16.10 4.28 -8.27
CA LEU A 173 17.41 3.80 -8.73
C LEU A 173 17.80 4.34 -10.12
N ASP A 174 16.84 4.69 -10.96
CA ASP A 174 17.11 5.25 -12.30
C ASP A 174 17.30 6.79 -12.29
N ALA A 175 17.33 7.42 -11.12
CA ALA A 175 17.54 8.87 -10.95
C ALA A 175 18.80 9.40 -11.69
N PRO A 176 19.98 8.74 -11.67
CA PRO A 176 21.15 9.23 -12.41
C PRO A 176 20.90 9.31 -13.93
N LYS A 177 20.25 8.28 -14.49
CA LYS A 177 19.92 8.19 -15.92
C LYS A 177 18.89 9.25 -16.32
N ARG A 178 17.86 9.45 -15.50
CA ARG A 178 16.80 10.45 -15.75
C ARG A 178 17.34 11.86 -15.72
N LEU A 179 18.13 12.21 -14.69
CA LEU A 179 18.74 13.53 -14.62
C LEU A 179 19.70 13.76 -15.79
N GLY A 180 20.54 12.78 -16.13
CA GLY A 180 21.42 12.86 -17.30
C GLY A 180 20.64 13.15 -18.58
N SER A 181 19.56 12.41 -18.82
CA SER A 181 18.71 12.60 -20.01
C SER A 181 18.02 13.98 -20.07
N PHE A 182 17.67 14.55 -18.92
CA PHE A 182 17.11 15.90 -18.84
C PHE A 182 18.15 16.96 -19.22
N LEU A 183 19.36 16.88 -18.63
CA LEU A 183 20.45 17.83 -18.88
C LEU A 183 21.02 17.71 -20.30
N ASP A 184 21.05 16.50 -20.85
CA ASP A 184 21.47 16.21 -22.22
C ASP A 184 20.38 16.49 -23.27
N GLY A 185 19.19 16.90 -22.83
CA GLY A 185 18.08 17.26 -23.70
C GLY A 185 18.47 18.32 -24.73
N LYS A 186 18.13 18.09 -26.01
CA LYS A 186 18.47 18.99 -27.13
C LYS A 186 18.04 20.45 -26.86
N LEU A 187 16.95 20.66 -26.13
CA LEU A 187 16.47 21.98 -25.74
C LEU A 187 17.42 22.70 -24.77
N ILE A 188 17.83 22.01 -23.69
CA ILE A 188 18.79 22.55 -22.71
C ILE A 188 20.14 22.83 -23.39
N ARG A 189 20.62 21.91 -24.23
CA ARG A 189 21.89 22.11 -24.96
C ARG A 189 21.85 23.30 -25.94
N VAL A 190 20.71 23.58 -26.57
CA VAL A 190 20.51 24.76 -27.43
C VAL A 190 20.43 26.05 -26.61
N LEU A 191 19.85 26.01 -25.40
CA LEU A 191 19.76 27.15 -24.48
C LEU A 191 21.09 27.45 -23.75
N MET A 192 21.86 26.41 -23.43
CA MET A 192 23.20 26.48 -22.82
C MET A 192 24.29 26.88 -23.84
N ALA A 193 23.99 26.84 -25.15
CA ALA A 193 24.96 27.19 -26.17
C ALA A 193 25.38 28.67 -26.00
N PRO A 194 26.69 28.96 -25.83
CA PRO A 194 27.13 30.29 -25.47
C PRO A 194 26.71 31.32 -26.52
N ALA A 195 26.04 32.38 -26.08
CA ALA A 195 25.73 33.56 -26.89
C ALA A 195 26.99 34.27 -27.45
N LYS A 196 28.19 33.78 -27.09
CA LYS A 196 29.50 34.29 -27.52
C LYS A 196 30.12 33.58 -28.73
N VAL A 197 29.41 32.68 -29.44
CA VAL A 197 29.84 32.22 -30.79
C VAL A 197 29.40 33.22 -31.87
N GLY A 198 29.62 34.52 -31.59
CA GLY A 198 29.40 35.65 -32.49
C GLY A 198 30.71 36.26 -33.02
N GLY A 199 31.84 35.57 -32.87
CA GLY A 199 33.13 36.02 -33.40
C GLY A 199 33.22 35.81 -34.91
N ARG A 200 32.75 36.79 -35.69
CA ARG A 200 33.02 37.17 -37.10
C ARG A 200 33.22 36.11 -38.23
N ALA A 201 33.28 34.80 -37.97
CA ALA A 201 33.58 33.76 -38.95
C ALA A 201 32.51 32.66 -39.07
N GLY A 202 31.58 32.50 -38.11
CA GLY A 202 30.55 31.44 -38.11
C GLY A 202 29.19 31.80 -38.74
N MET A 203 29.00 33.04 -39.19
CA MET A 203 27.66 33.62 -39.46
C MET A 203 27.01 33.23 -40.81
N LYS A 204 27.67 32.44 -41.67
CA LYS A 204 27.22 32.28 -43.08
C LYS A 204 26.33 31.06 -43.38
N PHE A 205 26.10 30.13 -42.44
CA PHE A 205 25.23 28.97 -42.68
C PHE A 205 24.08 28.78 -41.68
N LEU A 206 23.88 29.69 -40.71
CA LEU A 206 22.88 29.51 -39.64
C LEU A 206 21.70 30.50 -39.66
N ASN A 207 21.51 31.29 -40.73
CA ASN A 207 20.62 32.47 -40.67
C ASN A 207 19.24 32.36 -41.36
N VAL A 208 18.90 31.29 -42.07
CA VAL A 208 17.60 31.24 -42.79
C VAL A 208 16.57 30.28 -42.15
N GLY A 209 17.00 29.26 -41.41
CA GLY A 209 16.08 28.32 -40.71
C GLY A 209 15.90 28.58 -39.21
N MET A 210 16.91 29.12 -38.52
CA MET A 210 16.95 29.21 -37.05
C MET A 210 16.18 30.42 -36.49
N SER A 211 16.17 31.55 -37.22
CA SER A 211 15.48 32.79 -36.83
C SER A 211 13.95 32.68 -36.86
N MET A 212 13.42 31.88 -37.81
CA MET A 212 11.98 31.62 -37.89
C MET A 212 11.51 30.70 -36.75
N MET A 213 12.36 29.78 -36.29
CA MET A 213 12.02 28.84 -35.21
C MET A 213 12.09 29.51 -33.82
N THR A 214 13.06 30.39 -33.57
CA THR A 214 13.11 31.19 -32.32
C THR A 214 12.01 32.26 -32.26
N GLY A 215 11.66 32.87 -33.39
CA GLY A 215 10.53 33.80 -33.48
C GLY A 215 9.16 33.14 -33.27
N ALA A 216 8.97 31.90 -33.73
CA ALA A 216 7.77 31.12 -33.50
C ALA A 216 7.64 30.62 -32.05
N LEU A 217 8.74 30.13 -31.45
CA LEU A 217 8.77 29.78 -30.02
C LEU A 217 8.54 31.01 -29.14
N GLY A 218 9.13 32.17 -29.45
CA GLY A 218 8.95 33.40 -28.67
C GLY A 218 7.52 33.96 -28.69
N LYS A 219 6.77 33.70 -29.77
CA LYS A 219 5.34 34.08 -29.89
C LYS A 219 4.39 33.09 -29.20
N LEU A 220 4.76 31.81 -29.10
CA LEU A 220 3.94 30.76 -28.49
C LEU A 220 4.23 30.54 -27.00
N LEU A 221 5.48 30.70 -26.55
CA LEU A 221 5.91 30.48 -25.15
C LEU A 221 6.03 31.76 -24.33
N GLY A 222 5.91 32.93 -24.97
CA GLY A 222 6.09 34.24 -24.34
C GLY A 222 7.57 34.58 -24.12
N GLY A 223 7.99 35.77 -24.57
CA GLY A 223 9.38 36.22 -24.47
C GLY A 223 9.91 36.32 -23.02
N GLN A 224 9.02 36.40 -22.03
CA GLN A 224 9.40 36.40 -20.61
C GLN A 224 9.88 35.02 -20.13
N LEU A 225 9.14 33.95 -20.45
CA LEU A 225 9.51 32.59 -20.06
C LEU A 225 10.89 32.21 -20.62
N LEU A 226 11.18 32.58 -21.87
CA LEU A 226 12.48 32.35 -22.48
C LEU A 226 13.62 33.05 -21.73
N ARG A 227 13.40 34.28 -21.26
CA ARG A 227 14.38 35.01 -20.44
C ARG A 227 14.57 34.36 -19.07
N ASP A 228 13.49 33.92 -18.45
CA ASP A 228 13.54 33.25 -17.14
C ASP A 228 14.34 31.95 -17.25
N VAL A 229 14.08 31.14 -18.29
CA VAL A 229 14.84 29.91 -18.58
C VAL A 229 16.32 30.21 -18.84
N GLN A 230 16.64 31.21 -19.66
CA GLN A 230 18.04 31.58 -19.96
C GLN A 230 18.79 32.04 -18.70
N THR A 231 18.14 32.83 -17.86
CA THR A 231 18.72 33.33 -16.60
C THR A 231 18.99 32.17 -15.63
N PHE A 232 18.03 31.26 -15.50
CA PHE A 232 18.18 30.05 -14.68
C PHE A 232 19.33 29.17 -15.17
N VAL A 233 19.37 28.88 -16.47
CA VAL A 233 20.41 28.04 -17.08
C VAL A 233 21.80 28.64 -16.87
N ALA A 234 21.97 29.94 -17.10
CA ALA A 234 23.25 30.62 -16.89
C ALA A 234 23.71 30.60 -15.43
N ALA A 235 22.77 30.71 -14.48
CA ALA A 235 23.09 30.64 -13.06
C ALA A 235 23.39 29.20 -12.58
N MET A 236 22.85 28.18 -13.25
CA MET A 236 22.97 26.76 -12.90
C MET A 236 24.12 26.01 -13.60
N ASP A 237 24.81 26.60 -14.57
CA ASP A 237 25.81 25.95 -15.46
C ASP A 237 26.84 25.09 -14.69
N THR A 238 27.32 25.57 -13.55
CA THR A 238 28.29 24.85 -12.71
C THR A 238 27.67 23.82 -11.76
N MET A 239 26.40 24.00 -11.37
CA MET A 239 25.74 23.09 -10.45
C MET A 239 25.32 21.79 -11.15
N PHE A 240 24.85 21.87 -12.40
CA PHE A 240 24.38 20.72 -13.19
C PHE A 240 25.39 19.57 -13.30
N GLY A 241 26.69 19.87 -13.44
CA GLY A 241 27.75 18.85 -13.46
C GLY A 241 27.93 18.13 -12.11
N GLY A 242 27.68 18.81 -11.00
CA GLY A 242 27.76 18.26 -9.65
C GLY A 242 26.65 17.26 -9.34
N PHE A 243 25.42 17.52 -9.83
CA PHE A 243 24.28 16.64 -9.57
C PHE A 243 24.51 15.21 -10.08
N ARG A 244 25.06 15.04 -11.30
CA ARG A 244 25.34 13.70 -11.85
C ARG A 244 26.33 12.92 -10.98
N THR A 245 27.41 13.57 -10.56
CA THR A 245 28.45 12.94 -9.74
C THR A 245 27.92 12.49 -8.39
N ARG A 246 27.06 13.30 -7.76
CA ARG A 246 26.41 12.94 -6.48
C ARG A 246 25.40 11.82 -6.64
N ALA A 247 24.58 11.86 -7.69
CA ALA A 247 23.65 10.76 -7.99
C ALA A 247 24.39 9.43 -8.18
N ASP A 248 25.48 9.42 -8.93
CA ASP A 248 26.30 8.24 -9.16
C ASP A 248 26.94 7.74 -7.84
N ALA A 249 27.36 8.66 -6.96
CA ALA A 249 27.89 8.31 -5.65
C ALA A 249 26.84 7.68 -4.74
N THR A 250 25.64 8.28 -4.63
CA THR A 250 24.54 7.70 -3.84
C THR A 250 24.09 6.36 -4.43
N TYR A 251 24.01 6.24 -5.75
CA TYR A 251 23.65 4.99 -6.40
C TYR A 251 24.66 3.87 -6.06
N LYS A 252 25.97 4.16 -6.05
CA LYS A 252 27.00 3.20 -5.59
C LYS A 252 26.90 2.86 -4.11
N LEU A 253 26.46 3.79 -3.26
CA LEU A 253 26.19 3.49 -1.85
C LEU A 253 25.09 2.44 -1.72
N LEU A 254 24.08 2.47 -2.60
CA LEU A 254 23.00 1.49 -2.58
C LEU A 254 23.44 0.08 -3.01
N GLN A 255 24.49 -0.03 -3.82
CA GLN A 255 25.11 -1.31 -4.20
C GLN A 255 26.10 -1.84 -3.15
N ALA A 256 26.49 -1.02 -2.18
CA ALA A 256 27.51 -1.39 -1.22
C ALA A 256 26.98 -2.40 -0.17
N PRO A 257 27.83 -3.28 0.39
CA PRO A 257 27.43 -4.27 1.41
C PRO A 257 26.82 -3.72 2.71
N GLY A 258 26.84 -2.39 2.92
CA GLY A 258 26.17 -1.73 4.04
C GLY A 258 24.74 -1.27 3.74
N THR A 259 24.22 -1.59 2.56
CA THR A 259 22.84 -1.34 2.15
C THR A 259 22.09 -2.67 2.02
N ALA A 260 20.83 -2.69 2.45
CA ALA A 260 19.92 -3.79 2.23
C ALA A 260 18.58 -3.33 1.67
N PHE A 261 17.99 -4.12 0.78
CA PHE A 261 16.65 -3.90 0.26
C PHE A 261 15.66 -4.89 0.88
N LEU A 262 14.52 -4.38 1.32
CA LEU A 262 13.38 -5.17 1.76
C LEU A 262 12.22 -4.92 0.80
N VAL A 263 11.81 -5.96 0.08
CA VAL A 263 10.62 -5.91 -0.76
C VAL A 263 9.41 -6.19 0.13
N VAL A 264 8.37 -5.37 0.06
CA VAL A 264 7.13 -5.54 0.82
C VAL A 264 5.99 -5.83 -0.15
N ALA A 265 5.21 -6.87 0.12
CA ALA A 265 4.07 -7.25 -0.71
C ALA A 265 2.93 -7.81 0.13
N ALA A 266 1.70 -7.65 -0.34
CA ALA A 266 0.57 -8.42 0.17
C ALA A 266 0.52 -9.80 -0.52
N PRO A 267 -0.13 -10.83 0.07
CA PRO A 267 -0.31 -12.16 -0.54
C PRO A 267 -1.31 -12.17 -1.72
N GLU A 268 -1.32 -11.09 -2.49
CA GLU A 268 -2.17 -10.89 -3.67
C GLU A 268 -1.35 -11.11 -4.94
N ARG A 269 -2.00 -11.63 -5.99
CA ARG A 269 -1.35 -11.98 -7.25
C ARG A 269 -0.58 -10.82 -7.89
N ASP A 270 -1.17 -9.62 -7.89
CA ASP A 270 -0.55 -8.46 -8.54
C ASP A 270 0.58 -7.88 -7.69
N ALA A 271 0.42 -7.84 -6.36
CA ALA A 271 1.48 -7.42 -5.44
C ALA A 271 2.71 -8.36 -5.50
N LEU A 272 2.50 -9.68 -5.50
CA LEU A 272 3.60 -10.65 -5.60
C LEU A 272 4.26 -10.68 -6.99
N ARG A 273 3.50 -10.38 -8.05
CA ARG A 273 4.07 -10.22 -9.40
C ARG A 273 4.98 -8.99 -9.46
N GLU A 274 4.55 -7.88 -8.86
CA GLU A 274 5.40 -6.70 -8.75
C GLU A 274 6.63 -6.97 -7.86
N ALA A 275 6.46 -7.69 -6.74
CA ALA A 275 7.58 -8.10 -5.89
C ALA A 275 8.63 -8.93 -6.66
N ALA A 276 8.20 -9.88 -7.50
CA ALA A 276 9.08 -10.66 -8.35
C ALA A 276 9.87 -9.76 -9.32
N TYR A 277 9.19 -8.80 -9.96
CA TYR A 277 9.85 -7.79 -10.79
C TYR A 277 10.89 -6.97 -10.01
N PHE A 278 10.59 -6.59 -8.76
CA PHE A 278 11.56 -5.90 -7.90
C PHE A 278 12.79 -6.76 -7.61
N VAL A 279 12.60 -8.03 -7.22
CA VAL A 279 13.69 -8.98 -6.97
C VAL A 279 14.60 -9.11 -8.19
N GLU A 280 14.02 -9.35 -9.37
CA GLU A 280 14.78 -9.48 -10.63
C GLU A 280 15.55 -8.20 -10.96
N ARG A 281 14.94 -7.02 -10.78
CA ARG A 281 15.63 -5.74 -11.04
C ARG A 281 16.76 -5.50 -10.05
N LEU A 282 16.56 -5.76 -8.77
CA LEU A 282 17.60 -5.58 -7.74
C LEU A 282 18.81 -6.46 -8.06
N ALA A 283 18.57 -7.72 -8.43
CA ALA A 283 19.64 -8.62 -8.89
C ALA A 283 20.35 -8.09 -10.15
N ALA A 284 19.61 -7.57 -11.13
CA ALA A 284 20.19 -7.03 -12.36
C ALA A 284 21.02 -5.75 -12.17
N GLU A 285 20.83 -5.04 -11.06
CA GLU A 285 21.53 -3.79 -10.72
C GLU A 285 22.50 -3.97 -9.54
N ASP A 286 22.84 -5.22 -9.16
CA ASP A 286 23.75 -5.56 -8.06
C ASP A 286 23.35 -4.94 -6.71
N MET A 287 22.05 -4.82 -6.45
CA MET A 287 21.51 -4.26 -5.21
C MET A 287 21.31 -5.38 -4.17
N PRO A 288 21.86 -5.28 -2.95
CA PRO A 288 21.76 -6.36 -1.96
C PRO A 288 20.33 -6.52 -1.42
N LEU A 289 19.65 -7.58 -1.83
CA LEU A 289 18.33 -7.96 -1.32
C LEU A 289 18.47 -8.70 0.02
N ALA A 290 17.83 -8.18 1.07
CA ALA A 290 17.71 -8.91 2.35
C ALA A 290 16.57 -9.92 2.31
N GLY A 291 15.43 -9.58 1.69
CA GLY A 291 14.32 -10.51 1.53
C GLY A 291 12.97 -9.85 1.23
N LEU A 292 11.91 -10.65 1.36
CA LEU A 292 10.52 -10.28 1.17
C LEU A 292 9.77 -10.24 2.51
N VAL A 293 9.10 -9.14 2.77
CA VAL A 293 8.07 -9.01 3.81
C VAL A 293 6.71 -9.28 3.16
N LEU A 294 6.13 -10.43 3.44
CA LEU A 294 4.77 -10.75 3.05
C LEU A 294 3.80 -10.21 4.11
N ASN A 295 3.25 -9.04 3.85
CA ASN A 295 2.40 -8.31 4.79
C ASN A 295 0.91 -8.66 4.61
N ARG A 296 0.12 -8.48 5.67
CA ARG A 296 -1.33 -8.75 5.70
C ARG A 296 -1.67 -10.21 5.36
N VAL A 297 -0.86 -11.14 5.83
CA VAL A 297 -1.16 -12.58 5.71
C VAL A 297 -2.34 -12.91 6.59
N HIS A 298 -3.35 -13.59 6.02
CA HIS A 298 -4.45 -14.09 6.82
C HIS A 298 -4.09 -15.46 7.40
N GLY A 299 -4.51 -15.69 8.64
CA GLY A 299 -4.50 -17.01 9.28
C GLY A 299 -5.90 -17.47 9.64
N SER A 300 -6.06 -18.72 10.06
CA SER A 300 -7.29 -19.21 10.69
C SER A 300 -6.96 -20.18 11.82
N GLY A 301 -7.43 -19.89 13.03
CA GLY A 301 -7.40 -20.83 14.16
C GLY A 301 -8.31 -22.05 13.98
N ALA A 302 -9.19 -22.02 12.96
CA ALA A 302 -10.13 -23.09 12.61
C ALA A 302 -9.71 -23.86 11.34
N ALA A 303 -8.42 -23.87 10.98
CA ALA A 303 -7.92 -24.48 9.75
C ALA A 303 -8.21 -26.00 9.60
N GLN A 304 -8.63 -26.67 10.68
CA GLN A 304 -9.01 -28.09 10.66
C GLN A 304 -10.27 -28.38 9.83
N LEU A 305 -11.14 -27.38 9.63
CA LEU A 305 -12.33 -27.50 8.79
C LEU A 305 -12.04 -26.94 7.39
N SER A 306 -12.02 -27.79 6.37
CA SER A 306 -11.82 -27.36 4.99
C SER A 306 -13.02 -26.57 4.45
N ALA A 307 -12.80 -25.78 3.40
CA ALA A 307 -13.87 -25.01 2.76
C ALA A 307 -15.00 -25.93 2.23
N GLU A 308 -14.63 -27.06 1.62
CA GLU A 308 -15.58 -28.03 1.07
C GLU A 308 -16.43 -28.67 2.17
N ARG A 309 -15.80 -29.04 3.30
CA ARG A 309 -16.50 -29.59 4.45
C ARG A 309 -17.42 -28.58 5.12
N ALA A 310 -17.00 -27.32 5.20
CA ALA A 310 -17.81 -26.25 5.76
C ALA A 310 -19.04 -25.95 4.88
N LEU A 311 -18.87 -25.89 3.56
CA LEU A 311 -19.98 -25.71 2.61
C LEU A 311 -20.96 -26.88 2.68
N ALA A 312 -20.47 -28.12 2.64
CA ALA A 312 -21.32 -29.30 2.77
C ALA A 312 -22.07 -29.31 4.11
N ALA A 313 -21.43 -28.90 5.22
CA ALA A 313 -22.09 -28.80 6.51
C ALA A 313 -23.17 -27.70 6.52
N ALA A 314 -22.94 -26.56 5.86
CA ALA A 314 -23.93 -25.49 5.73
C ALA A 314 -25.16 -25.96 4.93
N GLU A 315 -24.94 -26.61 3.79
CA GLU A 315 -26.01 -27.17 2.94
C GLU A 315 -26.89 -28.15 3.72
N ASN A 316 -26.27 -29.05 4.50
CA ASN A 316 -26.99 -30.00 5.35
C ASN A 316 -27.87 -29.33 6.43
N LEU A 317 -27.49 -28.15 6.93
CA LEU A 317 -28.28 -27.42 7.93
C LEU A 317 -29.47 -26.72 7.29
N ASP A 318 -29.30 -26.16 6.08
CA ASP A 318 -30.40 -25.55 5.35
C ASP A 318 -31.42 -26.61 4.90
N GLU A 319 -30.96 -27.78 4.44
CA GLU A 319 -31.84 -28.88 4.05
C GLU A 319 -32.71 -29.35 5.24
N ARG A 320 -32.14 -29.47 6.44
CA ARG A 320 -32.92 -29.81 7.65
C ARG A 320 -33.94 -28.73 8.01
N GLY A 321 -33.59 -27.45 7.84
CA GLY A 321 -34.51 -26.33 8.03
C GLY A 321 -35.64 -26.27 6.98
N ILE A 322 -35.42 -26.82 5.78
CA ILE A 322 -36.44 -26.95 4.73
C ILE A 322 -37.41 -28.10 5.03
N VAL A 323 -36.93 -29.23 5.57
CA VAL A 323 -37.79 -30.38 5.90
C VAL A 323 -38.71 -30.08 7.10
N ASP A 324 -38.25 -29.30 8.09
CA ASP A 324 -39.05 -28.96 9.28
C ASP A 324 -40.12 -27.87 9.02
N GLN A 325 -40.07 -27.18 7.86
CA GLN A 325 -41.09 -26.21 7.44
C GLN A 325 -42.32 -26.84 6.74
N GLY A 326 -42.35 -28.17 6.60
CA GLY A 326 -43.36 -28.91 5.81
C GLY A 326 -44.39 -29.70 6.62
N GLY A 327 -44.89 -29.16 7.74
CA GLY A 327 -45.98 -29.78 8.51
C GLY A 327 -47.38 -29.34 8.04
N GLY A 328 -47.81 -29.70 6.83
CA GLY A 328 -49.16 -29.34 6.36
C GLY A 328 -49.62 -30.01 5.06
N ASN A 329 -50.35 -31.13 5.20
CA ASN A 329 -51.20 -31.84 4.22
C ASN A 329 -50.58 -32.34 2.90
N VAL A 330 -50.21 -33.62 2.90
CA VAL A 330 -50.26 -34.46 1.70
C VAL A 330 -51.71 -34.89 1.48
N GLU A 331 -52.43 -34.19 0.60
CA GLU A 331 -53.73 -34.64 0.09
C GLU A 331 -53.51 -35.50 -1.16
N LEU A 332 -53.80 -36.80 -1.03
CA LEU A 332 -53.74 -37.80 -2.09
C LEU A 332 -54.74 -37.42 -3.21
N ARG A 333 -54.26 -37.04 -4.40
CA ARG A 333 -55.13 -36.89 -5.58
C ARG A 333 -54.79 -37.95 -6.63
N THR A 334 -55.75 -38.86 -6.79
CA THR A 334 -55.85 -39.85 -7.86
C THR A 334 -56.00 -39.21 -9.24
N SER A 335 -55.35 -39.80 -10.24
CA SER A 335 -55.42 -39.45 -11.67
C SER A 335 -56.85 -39.46 -12.25
N PRO A 336 -57.07 -38.77 -13.38
CA PRO A 336 -57.29 -39.55 -14.60
C PRO A 336 -56.58 -39.00 -15.87
N GLU A 337 -56.47 -39.88 -16.85
CA GLU A 337 -55.80 -39.72 -18.15
C GLU A 337 -56.56 -38.88 -19.20
N ALA A 338 -55.74 -38.38 -20.15
CA ALA A 338 -55.94 -38.26 -21.61
C ALA A 338 -56.72 -37.08 -22.22
N GLY A 339 -55.98 -36.28 -23.02
CA GLY A 339 -56.50 -35.41 -24.08
C GLY A 339 -55.46 -34.40 -24.61
N SER A 340 -54.76 -34.72 -25.71
CA SER A 340 -53.79 -33.85 -26.43
C SER A 340 -54.49 -32.88 -27.44
N PRO A 341 -53.79 -32.13 -28.33
CA PRO A 341 -53.08 -30.85 -28.10
C PRO A 341 -53.35 -29.76 -29.19
N ALA A 342 -52.98 -28.48 -28.94
CA ALA A 342 -52.71 -27.37 -29.92
C ALA A 342 -52.62 -26.03 -29.13
N SER A 343 -51.91 -24.94 -29.46
CA SER A 343 -51.00 -24.53 -30.54
C SER A 343 -50.47 -23.09 -30.24
N VAL A 344 -49.15 -22.88 -30.32
CA VAL A 344 -48.42 -21.84 -31.11
C VAL A 344 -48.71 -20.31 -30.96
N ARG A 345 -47.59 -19.55 -30.78
CA ARG A 345 -47.29 -18.10 -31.11
C ARG A 345 -47.93 -17.00 -30.25
N ASP A 346 -47.39 -15.80 -30.05
CA ASP A 346 -46.22 -15.03 -30.51
C ASP A 346 -45.99 -13.86 -29.50
N THR A 347 -44.77 -13.33 -29.39
CA THR A 347 -44.42 -11.99 -28.80
C THR A 347 -44.69 -10.85 -29.82
N PRO A 348 -44.43 -9.52 -29.63
CA PRO A 348 -43.68 -8.79 -28.57
C PRO A 348 -44.18 -7.35 -28.17
N ASP A 349 -43.37 -6.65 -27.33
CA ASP A 349 -43.13 -5.18 -27.21
C ASP A 349 -44.28 -4.24 -26.75
N GLU A 350 -44.11 -3.09 -26.07
CA GLU A 350 -42.99 -2.27 -25.57
C GLU A 350 -43.56 -1.18 -24.61
N HIS A 351 -42.65 -0.48 -23.92
CA HIS A 351 -42.69 0.93 -23.49
C HIS A 351 -42.83 1.33 -22.01
N ALA A 352 -41.89 2.21 -21.67
CA ALA A 352 -41.51 2.81 -20.41
C ALA A 352 -42.28 4.09 -20.10
N GLN A 353 -42.26 4.51 -18.82
CA GLN A 353 -41.83 5.85 -18.39
C GLN A 353 -41.86 6.00 -16.85
N THR A 354 -40.72 6.41 -16.31
CA THR A 354 -40.48 7.14 -15.03
C THR A 354 -41.06 8.58 -15.14
N PRO A 355 -41.12 9.48 -14.11
CA PRO A 355 -40.17 9.65 -12.99
C PRO A 355 -40.76 10.09 -11.62
N ASP A 356 -40.08 9.78 -10.50
CA ASP A 356 -39.24 10.66 -9.64
C ASP A 356 -39.95 11.83 -8.92
N LYS A 357 -39.98 11.81 -7.58
CA LYS A 357 -39.35 12.81 -6.67
C LYS A 357 -39.92 12.81 -5.24
N THR A 358 -38.97 12.74 -4.30
CA THR A 358 -38.91 13.00 -2.84
C THR A 358 -39.30 14.45 -2.43
N PRO A 359 -39.21 14.91 -1.15
CA PRO A 359 -39.13 14.24 0.17
C PRO A 359 -39.94 14.94 1.33
N HIS A 360 -39.76 14.42 2.56
CA HIS A 360 -39.57 15.13 3.85
C HIS A 360 -40.66 15.14 4.96
N ASN A 361 -40.14 14.80 6.15
CA ASN A 361 -40.46 15.26 7.52
C ASN A 361 -41.60 14.66 8.37
N ALA A 362 -41.16 14.14 9.53
CA ALA A 362 -41.88 13.88 10.78
C ALA A 362 -42.31 15.22 11.47
N PRO A 363 -43.04 15.29 12.62
CA PRO A 363 -42.81 14.52 13.85
C PRO A 363 -44.06 14.15 14.69
N ALA A 364 -43.77 13.54 15.85
CA ALA A 364 -44.62 12.92 16.86
C ALA A 364 -45.64 13.80 17.61
N THR A 365 -46.61 13.17 18.26
CA THR A 365 -47.27 13.67 19.49
C THR A 365 -47.88 12.54 20.34
N LYS A 366 -47.55 12.56 21.64
CA LYS A 366 -48.11 11.83 22.81
C LYS A 366 -49.38 12.58 23.34
N PRO A 367 -49.99 12.26 24.51
CA PRO A 367 -50.58 11.01 25.03
C PRO A 367 -51.95 11.20 25.78
N ALA A 368 -52.51 10.09 26.32
CA ALA A 368 -53.30 9.97 27.58
C ALA A 368 -54.81 10.38 27.59
N PRO A 369 -55.62 10.03 28.64
CA PRO A 369 -55.78 8.73 29.34
C PRO A 369 -57.26 8.40 29.72
N ASP A 370 -57.40 7.34 30.54
CA ASP A 370 -58.47 7.04 31.51
C ASP A 370 -59.83 6.46 31.05
N SER A 371 -60.11 5.23 31.50
CA SER A 371 -61.09 5.05 32.59
C SER A 371 -61.17 3.60 33.08
N GLN A 372 -61.29 3.48 34.40
CA GLN A 372 -61.42 2.28 35.22
C GLN A 372 -62.79 1.61 35.04
N ALA A 373 -62.87 0.28 35.19
CA ALA A 373 -63.92 -0.37 35.98
C ALA A 373 -63.68 -1.88 36.15
N THR A 374 -63.23 -2.24 37.35
CA THR A 374 -63.70 -3.33 38.22
C THR A 374 -64.50 -4.51 37.64
N GLY A 375 -64.06 -5.73 37.96
CA GLY A 375 -64.95 -6.90 38.04
C GLY A 375 -64.23 -8.25 38.00
N THR A 376 -63.85 -8.80 39.14
CA THR A 376 -63.64 -10.25 39.31
C THR A 376 -64.96 -10.87 39.76
N PRO A 377 -65.32 -12.05 39.23
CA PRO A 377 -65.39 -13.19 40.13
C PRO A 377 -64.75 -14.45 39.53
N ALA A 378 -64.24 -15.28 40.45
CA ALA A 378 -63.72 -16.59 40.19
C ALA A 378 -64.77 -17.54 39.60
N GLY A 379 -64.34 -18.35 38.65
CA GLY A 379 -65.06 -19.53 38.13
C GLY A 379 -64.03 -20.49 37.57
N ALA A 380 -63.80 -21.60 38.26
CA ALA A 380 -62.98 -22.68 37.79
C ALA A 380 -63.68 -23.39 36.63
N THR A 381 -63.06 -23.37 35.45
CA THR A 381 -63.30 -24.34 34.38
C THR A 381 -61.94 -24.79 33.87
N THR A 382 -61.61 -26.03 34.21
CA THR A 382 -60.65 -26.85 33.49
C THR A 382 -61.10 -26.98 32.04
N ASP A 383 -60.31 -26.44 31.12
CA ASP A 383 -60.25 -26.93 29.74
C ASP A 383 -58.80 -26.73 29.28
N ASP A 384 -58.18 -27.83 28.88
CA ASP A 384 -56.78 -27.96 28.48
C ASP A 384 -56.44 -26.98 27.34
N ALA A 385 -55.58 -26.00 27.64
CA ALA A 385 -54.88 -25.24 26.62
C ALA A 385 -53.80 -26.13 25.96
N PRO A 386 -53.47 -25.95 24.67
CA PRO A 386 -52.33 -26.60 24.05
C PRO A 386 -51.05 -25.89 24.52
N ALA A 387 -50.67 -26.07 25.78
CA ALA A 387 -49.45 -25.48 26.35
C ALA A 387 -48.17 -26.14 25.82
N ASP A 388 -48.27 -27.40 25.36
CA ASP A 388 -47.15 -28.14 24.75
C ASP A 388 -46.81 -27.65 23.35
N GLN A 389 -47.80 -27.28 22.52
CA GLN A 389 -47.54 -26.85 21.13
C GLN A 389 -46.80 -25.50 21.07
N ALA A 390 -47.16 -24.54 21.94
CA ALA A 390 -46.53 -23.22 21.96
C ALA A 390 -45.09 -23.22 22.50
N THR A 391 -44.74 -24.18 23.36
CA THR A 391 -43.35 -24.37 23.82
C THR A 391 -42.52 -25.15 22.80
N THR A 392 -43.08 -26.16 22.14
CA THR A 392 -42.41 -26.87 21.04
C THR A 392 -42.16 -25.98 19.82
N ASP A 393 -43.11 -25.12 19.44
CA ASP A 393 -42.97 -24.18 18.32
C ASP A 393 -41.86 -23.16 18.59
N ARG A 394 -41.77 -22.65 19.82
CA ARG A 394 -40.68 -21.74 20.22
C ARG A 394 -39.32 -22.42 20.13
N THR A 395 -39.20 -23.67 20.59
CA THR A 395 -37.94 -24.42 20.50
C THR A 395 -37.55 -24.80 19.07
N ALA A 396 -38.52 -25.09 18.20
CA ALA A 396 -38.29 -25.36 16.78
C ALA A 396 -37.87 -24.10 16.02
N THR A 397 -38.47 -22.95 16.36
CA THR A 397 -38.12 -21.65 15.79
C THR A 397 -36.71 -21.21 16.19
N ASP A 398 -36.34 -21.35 17.49
CA ASP A 398 -34.98 -21.05 17.98
C ASP A 398 -33.93 -21.98 17.35
N ARG A 399 -34.27 -23.25 17.13
CA ARG A 399 -33.38 -24.21 16.47
C ARG A 399 -33.16 -23.86 15.01
N THR A 400 -34.23 -23.50 14.29
CA THR A 400 -34.16 -23.05 12.89
C THR A 400 -33.32 -21.79 12.76
N ALA A 401 -33.49 -20.81 13.66
CA ALA A 401 -32.68 -19.59 13.69
C ALA A 401 -31.19 -19.89 13.98
N THR A 402 -30.92 -20.83 14.89
CA THR A 402 -29.56 -21.28 15.21
C THR A 402 -28.91 -22.00 14.03
N ASP A 403 -29.64 -22.87 13.33
CA ASP A 403 -29.16 -23.60 12.15
C ASP A 403 -28.85 -22.64 11.00
N GLN A 404 -29.71 -21.64 10.76
CA GLN A 404 -29.47 -20.59 9.76
C GLN A 404 -28.22 -19.76 10.08
N LEU A 405 -28.05 -19.34 11.34
CA LEU A 405 -26.85 -18.62 11.77
C LEU A 405 -25.59 -19.49 11.60
N THR A 406 -25.68 -20.76 11.98
CA THR A 406 -24.56 -21.72 11.88
C THR A 406 -24.19 -21.97 10.42
N ALA A 407 -25.17 -22.17 9.53
CA ALA A 407 -24.94 -22.30 8.09
C ALA A 407 -24.30 -21.04 7.51
N GLY A 408 -24.74 -19.84 7.94
CA GLY A 408 -24.10 -18.56 7.57
C GLY A 408 -22.64 -18.47 7.99
N LEU A 409 -22.32 -18.83 9.24
CA LEU A 409 -20.94 -18.84 9.75
C LEU A 409 -20.06 -19.86 9.02
N LEU A 410 -20.59 -21.04 8.69
CA LEU A 410 -19.88 -22.06 7.92
C LEU A 410 -19.56 -21.60 6.49
N ARG A 411 -20.47 -20.87 5.83
CA ARG A 411 -20.21 -20.25 4.52
C ARG A 411 -19.09 -19.20 4.62
N LEU A 412 -19.17 -18.31 5.62
CA LEU A 412 -18.13 -17.31 5.84
C LEU A 412 -16.76 -17.96 6.12
N HIS A 413 -16.74 -19.04 6.90
CA HIS A 413 -15.54 -19.83 7.13
C HIS A 413 -15.01 -20.45 5.84
N ALA A 414 -15.88 -21.02 5.01
CA ALA A 414 -15.48 -21.57 3.72
C ALA A 414 -14.87 -20.51 2.80
N GLU A 415 -15.45 -19.32 2.71
CA GLU A 415 -14.89 -18.19 1.97
C GLU A 415 -13.50 -17.82 2.48
N ARG A 416 -13.32 -17.74 3.81
CA ARG A 416 -12.02 -17.49 4.44
C ARG A 416 -11.01 -18.58 4.09
N MET A 417 -11.37 -19.86 4.16
CA MET A 417 -10.47 -20.97 3.82
C MET A 417 -10.10 -20.98 2.33
N GLN A 418 -11.02 -20.61 1.44
CA GLN A 418 -10.72 -20.45 0.01
C GLN A 418 -9.74 -19.29 -0.25
N LEU A 419 -9.90 -18.17 0.47
CA LEU A 419 -8.95 -17.05 0.42
C LEU A 419 -7.56 -17.51 0.84
N LEU A 420 -7.44 -18.17 2.00
CA LEU A 420 -6.18 -18.71 2.51
C LEU A 420 -5.51 -19.67 1.51
N ALA A 421 -6.29 -20.56 0.90
CA ALA A 421 -5.77 -21.47 -0.12
C ALA A 421 -5.31 -20.76 -1.40
N ARG A 422 -5.86 -19.58 -1.74
CA ARG A 422 -5.40 -18.76 -2.86
C ARG A 422 -4.12 -18.00 -2.50
N GLU A 423 -4.05 -17.40 -1.31
CA GLU A 423 -2.87 -16.73 -0.78
C GLU A 423 -1.68 -17.70 -0.72
N GLN A 424 -1.88 -18.87 -0.10
CA GLN A 424 -0.92 -19.96 -0.01
C GLN A 424 -0.35 -20.35 -1.37
N ARG A 425 -1.21 -20.63 -2.35
CA ARG A 425 -0.77 -21.00 -3.71
C ARG A 425 0.01 -19.90 -4.42
N THR A 426 -0.33 -18.64 -4.16
CA THR A 426 0.37 -17.49 -4.77
C THR A 426 1.74 -17.32 -4.13
N ARG A 427 1.84 -17.47 -2.82
CA ARG A 427 3.09 -17.50 -2.06
C ARG A 427 4.01 -18.63 -2.50
N ASP A 428 3.49 -19.86 -2.56
CA ASP A 428 4.27 -21.05 -2.93
C ASP A 428 4.83 -20.93 -4.35
N ARG A 429 4.07 -20.30 -5.26
CA ARG A 429 4.56 -19.99 -6.61
C ARG A 429 5.71 -18.99 -6.58
N PHE A 430 5.62 -17.94 -5.76
CA PHE A 430 6.70 -16.97 -5.61
C PHE A 430 7.96 -17.64 -5.06
N ALA A 431 7.84 -18.39 -3.96
CA ALA A 431 8.96 -19.09 -3.34
C ALA A 431 9.59 -20.13 -4.28
N ALA A 432 8.81 -20.80 -5.12
CA ALA A 432 9.32 -21.72 -6.13
C ALA A 432 10.09 -21.02 -7.27
N LEU A 433 9.74 -19.78 -7.61
CA LEU A 433 10.42 -18.98 -8.64
C LEU A 433 11.66 -18.26 -8.10
N HIS A 434 11.67 -17.93 -6.81
CA HIS A 434 12.72 -17.18 -6.12
C HIS A 434 13.14 -17.90 -4.82
N PRO A 435 13.67 -19.13 -4.89
CA PRO A 435 14.05 -19.90 -3.70
C PRO A 435 15.17 -19.25 -2.88
N GLU A 436 15.96 -18.37 -3.48
CA GLU A 436 17.02 -17.60 -2.85
C GLU A 436 16.51 -16.46 -1.94
N VAL A 437 15.24 -16.07 -2.08
CA VAL A 437 14.68 -14.91 -1.37
C VAL A 437 14.17 -15.35 -0.01
N ALA A 438 14.77 -14.82 1.05
CA ALA A 438 14.27 -15.03 2.40
C ALA A 438 12.93 -14.32 2.60
N VAL A 439 11.97 -14.93 3.30
CA VAL A 439 10.61 -14.40 3.50
C VAL A 439 10.26 -14.32 4.98
N THR A 440 9.65 -13.21 5.40
CA THR A 440 8.97 -13.07 6.70
C THR A 440 7.50 -12.73 6.49
N GLU A 441 6.63 -13.21 7.37
CA GLU A 441 5.18 -13.03 7.26
C GLU A 441 4.66 -12.14 8.38
N VAL A 442 3.94 -11.09 8.00
CA VAL A 442 3.27 -10.20 8.95
C VAL A 442 1.77 -10.42 8.83
N GLY A 443 1.18 -11.01 9.87
CA GLY A 443 -0.27 -11.25 9.91
C GLY A 443 -1.08 -9.96 9.83
N ALA A 444 -2.24 -10.01 9.17
CA ALA A 444 -3.16 -8.88 9.11
C ALA A 444 -3.62 -8.45 10.51
N LEU A 445 -3.59 -7.15 10.78
CA LEU A 445 -4.06 -6.55 12.04
C LEU A 445 -5.53 -6.10 11.89
N PRO A 446 -6.34 -6.14 12.97
CA PRO A 446 -7.76 -5.79 12.93
C PRO A 446 -8.05 -4.29 12.79
N GLY A 447 -7.03 -3.44 12.62
CA GLY A 447 -7.15 -1.99 12.46
C GLY A 447 -5.88 -1.37 11.88
N ASP A 448 -5.96 -0.08 11.56
CA ASP A 448 -4.82 0.69 11.06
C ASP A 448 -3.77 0.90 12.15
N VAL A 449 -2.49 0.82 11.79
CA VAL A 449 -1.40 1.15 12.71
C VAL A 449 -1.11 2.64 12.65
N HIS A 450 -1.37 3.32 13.75
CA HIS A 450 -1.29 4.78 13.87
C HIS A 450 -0.59 5.24 15.17
N ASP A 451 0.11 4.34 15.85
CA ASP A 451 0.87 4.64 17.05
C ASP A 451 2.10 3.73 17.21
N LEU A 452 2.97 4.09 18.16
CA LEU A 452 4.18 3.33 18.44
C LEU A 452 3.90 1.92 18.96
N ALA A 453 2.78 1.68 19.63
CA ALA A 453 2.45 0.34 20.14
C ALA A 453 2.13 -0.63 18.99
N GLY A 454 1.33 -0.19 18.01
CA GLY A 454 1.07 -0.94 16.79
C GLY A 454 2.34 -1.14 15.96
N LEU A 455 3.22 -0.12 15.88
CA LEU A 455 4.51 -0.26 15.22
C LEU A 455 5.44 -1.28 15.90
N ARG A 456 5.48 -1.33 17.24
CA ARG A 456 6.21 -2.38 17.98
C ARG A 456 5.68 -3.76 17.64
N SER A 457 4.36 -3.93 17.62
CA SER A 457 3.73 -5.20 17.27
C SER A 457 4.11 -5.67 15.86
N ILE A 458 4.19 -4.76 14.89
CA ILE A 458 4.70 -5.07 13.55
C ILE A 458 6.19 -5.40 13.61
N GLY A 459 7.01 -4.62 14.33
CA GLY A 459 8.43 -4.87 14.50
C GLY A 459 8.74 -6.26 15.05
N ASP A 460 8.00 -6.70 16.07
CA ASP A 460 8.12 -8.04 16.65
C ASP A 460 7.79 -9.14 15.63
N ARG A 461 6.74 -8.94 14.82
CA ARG A 461 6.36 -9.88 13.76
C ARG A 461 7.39 -9.95 12.63
N LEU A 462 8.11 -8.86 12.35
CA LEU A 462 9.18 -8.86 11.35
C LEU A 462 10.40 -9.68 11.81
N ALA A 463 10.68 -9.72 13.12
CA ALA A 463 11.77 -10.50 13.71
C ALA A 463 11.41 -11.96 13.97
N ALA A 464 10.12 -12.24 14.18
CA ALA A 464 9.61 -13.59 14.36
C ALA A 464 9.54 -14.31 13.01
N GLY A 465 10.67 -14.90 12.61
CA GLY A 465 10.71 -15.88 11.55
C GLY A 465 9.79 -17.07 11.84
N ALA A 466 8.57 -17.03 11.29
CA ALA A 466 7.54 -18.07 11.27
C ALA A 466 6.95 -18.51 12.63
N ASP A 467 5.91 -17.80 13.10
CA ASP A 467 4.71 -18.50 13.60
C ASP A 467 3.44 -17.60 13.58
N PRO A 468 2.62 -17.61 12.50
CA PRO A 468 1.35 -16.89 12.48
C PRO A 468 0.29 -17.51 13.42
N ALA A 469 0.58 -18.65 14.06
CA ALA A 469 -0.34 -19.34 14.97
C ALA A 469 -0.20 -18.91 16.45
N GLY A 470 0.81 -18.12 16.81
CA GLY A 470 1.13 -17.77 18.21
C GLY A 470 0.52 -16.47 18.75
N ALA A 471 -0.07 -15.64 17.90
CA ALA A 471 -0.72 -14.39 18.30
C ALA A 471 -2.26 -14.54 18.22
N ALA A 472 -2.80 -15.38 19.11
CA ALA A 472 -4.23 -15.50 19.34
C ALA A 472 -4.71 -14.50 20.40
#